data_AF-A0A1C3L215-F1
#
_entry.id   AF-A0A1C3L215-F1
#
_cell.length_a   1.000
_cell.length_b   1.000
_cell.length_c   1.000
_cell.angle_alpha   90.00
_cell.angle_beta   90.00
_cell.angle_gamma   90.00
#
_symmetry.space_group_name_H-M   'P 1'
#
loop_
_entity.id
_entity.type
_entity.pdbx_description
1 polymer ?
#
loop_
_entity_poly.entity_id
_entity_poly.type
_entity_poly.pdbx_seq_one_letter_code
_entity_poly.pdbx_strand_id
1 'polypeptide(L)'
;CTGKFTVNFLYNLKELDLSNNKIKNFVNLMKNLYNLKLLKKLDVSNNDLVNFDEDLDNFEFVILPILKEINIMDSNISTLLNQKYKDKNKLNTYDVVRDKHKMVLSR
;
A
#
# COMPACT_ATOMS: atom_id res chain seq x y z
N CYS A 1 -3.40 2.19 -19.34
CA CYS A 1 -1.99 2.62 -19.30
C CYS A 1 -1.22 1.74 -18.31
N THR A 2 -0.39 0.82 -18.79
CA THR A 2 0.57 0.03 -17.98
C THR A 2 1.88 0.80 -17.84
N GLY A 3 1.79 2.08 -17.47
CA GLY A 3 2.97 2.92 -17.29
C GLY A 3 3.92 2.22 -16.32
N LYS A 4 5.11 1.83 -16.79
CA LYS A 4 6.20 1.36 -15.93
C LYS A 4 6.33 2.40 -14.82
N PHE A 5 6.14 1.99 -13.58
CA PHE A 5 6.27 2.88 -12.45
C PHE A 5 7.76 3.27 -12.36
N THR A 6 8.11 4.46 -12.84
CA THR A 6 9.50 4.79 -13.19
C THR A 6 10.36 5.24 -12.03
N VAL A 7 9.84 5.39 -10.81
CA VAL A 7 10.64 5.92 -9.67
C VAL A 7 11.69 4.95 -9.13
N ASN A 8 11.76 3.73 -9.64
CA ASN A 8 12.60 2.64 -9.13
C ASN A 8 14.13 2.88 -9.23
N PHE A 9 14.55 3.97 -9.86
CA PHE A 9 15.96 4.41 -9.90
C PHE A 9 16.31 5.40 -8.77
N LEU A 10 15.35 5.84 -7.96
CA LEU A 10 15.56 6.78 -6.86
C LEU A 10 16.04 6.04 -5.59
N TYR A 11 17.22 5.41 -5.65
CA TYR A 11 17.72 4.51 -4.58
C TYR A 11 17.81 5.16 -3.18
N ASN A 12 17.92 6.48 -3.12
CA ASN A 12 18.00 7.26 -1.89
C ASN A 12 16.64 7.79 -1.39
N LEU A 13 15.54 7.46 -2.07
CA LEU A 13 14.21 7.93 -1.71
C LEU A 13 13.79 7.37 -0.35
N LYS A 14 13.37 8.26 0.56
CA LYS A 14 12.95 7.93 1.93
C LYS A 14 11.45 8.01 2.13
N GLU A 15 10.78 8.91 1.41
CA GLU A 15 9.34 9.11 1.48
C GLU A 15 8.82 9.27 0.05
N LEU A 16 7.68 8.64 -0.25
CA LEU A 16 7.04 8.67 -1.55
C LEU A 16 5.54 8.92 -1.36
N ASP A 17 5.05 10.03 -1.89
CA ASP A 17 3.64 10.38 -1.88
C ASP A 17 3.02 10.16 -3.27
N LEU A 18 2.02 9.31 -3.32
CA LEU A 18 1.21 8.97 -4.49
C LEU A 18 -0.28 9.13 -4.21
N SER A 19 -0.63 9.89 -3.17
CA SER A 19 -2.01 10.14 -2.79
C SER A 19 -2.81 10.78 -3.93
N ASN A 20 -4.13 10.58 -3.92
CA ASN A 20 -5.06 11.23 -4.86
C ASN A 20 -4.74 10.96 -6.34
N ASN A 21 -4.34 9.74 -6.64
CA ASN A 21 -4.13 9.27 -8.01
C ASN A 21 -5.21 8.25 -8.39
N LYS A 22 -5.04 7.62 -9.56
CA LYS A 22 -5.89 6.51 -10.02
C LYS A 22 -5.09 5.22 -10.08
N ILE A 23 -4.22 5.01 -9.10
CA ILE A 23 -3.38 3.81 -9.02
C ILE A 23 -4.29 2.62 -8.79
N LYS A 24 -4.07 1.60 -9.60
CA LYS A 24 -4.71 0.30 -9.51
C LYS A 24 -3.66 -0.77 -9.24
N ASN A 25 -4.09 -1.88 -8.66
CA ASN A 25 -3.26 -3.05 -8.39
C ASN A 25 -2.07 -2.72 -7.46
N PHE A 26 -2.39 -2.63 -6.17
CA PHE A 26 -1.45 -2.39 -5.09
C PHE A 26 -0.27 -3.37 -5.09
N VAL A 27 -0.54 -4.65 -5.35
CA VAL A 27 0.49 -5.69 -5.42
C VAL A 27 1.51 -5.37 -6.51
N ASN A 28 1.05 -4.96 -7.70
CA ASN A 28 1.94 -4.56 -8.79
C ASN A 28 2.70 -3.27 -8.48
N LEU A 29 2.08 -2.29 -7.81
CA LEU A 29 2.80 -1.11 -7.32
C LEU A 29 3.96 -1.54 -6.41
N MET A 30 3.69 -2.33 -5.38
CA MET A 30 4.70 -2.78 -4.42
C MET A 30 5.82 -3.60 -5.11
N LYS A 31 5.48 -4.46 -6.07
CA LYS A 31 6.47 -5.17 -6.91
C LYS A 31 7.38 -4.22 -7.67
N ASN A 32 6.88 -3.07 -8.10
CA ASN A 32 7.65 -2.04 -8.81
C ASN A 32 8.35 -1.03 -7.88
N LEU A 33 8.40 -1.25 -6.56
CA LEU A 33 9.19 -0.43 -5.63
C LEU A 33 10.42 -1.19 -5.09
N TYR A 34 10.72 -2.38 -5.63
CA TYR A 34 11.72 -3.30 -5.10
C TYR A 34 13.14 -2.73 -4.93
N ASN A 35 13.50 -1.69 -5.71
CA ASN A 35 14.80 -1.03 -5.63
C ASN A 35 14.87 0.09 -4.60
N LEU A 36 13.73 0.54 -4.05
CA LEU A 36 13.67 1.63 -3.08
C LEU A 36 13.99 1.12 -1.66
N LYS A 37 15.19 0.56 -1.48
CA LYS A 37 15.62 -0.07 -0.22
C LYS A 37 15.67 0.91 0.97
N LEU A 38 15.70 2.21 0.70
CA LEU A 38 15.72 3.26 1.71
C LEU A 38 14.34 3.91 1.98
N LEU A 39 13.28 3.42 1.32
CA LEU A 39 11.92 3.94 1.51
C LEU A 39 11.39 3.57 2.89
N LYS A 40 10.99 4.58 3.66
CA LYS A 40 10.48 4.47 5.03
C LYS A 40 8.98 4.71 5.11
N LYS A 41 8.44 5.56 4.24
CA LYS A 41 7.01 5.89 4.18
C LYS A 41 6.52 5.91 2.74
N LEU A 42 5.34 5.36 2.53
CA LEU A 42 4.62 5.37 1.27
C LEU A 42 3.20 5.89 1.52
N ASP A 43 2.79 6.94 0.83
CA ASP A 43 1.40 7.38 0.81
C ASP A 43 0.74 6.96 -0.50
N VAL A 44 -0.32 6.16 -0.40
CA VAL A 44 -1.17 5.74 -1.53
C VAL A 44 -2.65 5.98 -1.20
N SER A 45 -2.93 6.90 -0.29
CA SER A 45 -4.29 7.29 0.08
C SER A 45 -5.08 7.82 -1.12
N ASN A 46 -6.41 7.76 -1.06
CA ASN A 46 -7.28 8.23 -2.14
C ASN A 46 -6.93 7.62 -3.52
N ASN A 47 -6.81 6.29 -3.59
CA ASN A 47 -6.55 5.54 -4.82
C ASN A 47 -7.46 4.28 -4.93
N ASP A 48 -7.61 3.76 -6.15
CA ASP A 48 -8.37 2.54 -6.47
C ASP A 48 -7.49 1.28 -6.44
N LEU A 49 -6.84 1.05 -5.31
CA LEU A 49 -5.73 0.11 -5.13
C LEU A 49 -6.05 -1.36 -5.46
N VAL A 50 -7.29 -1.80 -5.30
CA VAL A 50 -7.70 -3.22 -5.47
C VAL A 50 -9.04 -3.33 -6.20
N ASN A 51 -9.39 -4.48 -6.77
CA ASN A 51 -10.79 -4.74 -7.14
C ASN A 51 -11.58 -5.24 -5.93
N PHE A 52 -12.86 -4.89 -5.81
CA PHE A 52 -13.68 -5.33 -4.67
C PHE A 52 -13.86 -6.86 -4.57
N ASP A 53 -13.68 -7.56 -5.69
CA ASP A 53 -13.73 -9.03 -5.76
C ASP A 53 -12.41 -9.71 -5.35
N GLU A 54 -11.34 -8.94 -5.14
CA GLU A 54 -10.05 -9.50 -4.70
C GLU A 54 -10.14 -10.06 -3.28
N ASP A 55 -9.48 -11.20 -3.08
CA ASP A 55 -9.33 -11.81 -1.77
C ASP A 55 -8.06 -11.32 -1.08
N LEU A 56 -8.21 -10.49 -0.04
CA LEU A 56 -7.09 -9.94 0.73
C LEU A 56 -6.33 -11.00 1.55
N ASP A 57 -6.84 -12.23 1.66
CA ASP A 57 -6.07 -13.33 2.26
C ASP A 57 -4.97 -13.83 1.32
N ASN A 58 -5.10 -13.62 0.01
CA ASN A 58 -4.09 -13.94 -1.01
C ASN A 58 -3.18 -12.74 -1.35
N PHE A 59 -3.27 -11.64 -0.60
CA PHE A 59 -2.45 -10.45 -0.82
C PHE A 59 -1.00 -10.69 -0.39
N GLU A 60 -0.18 -11.06 -1.36
CA GLU A 60 1.27 -11.16 -1.20
C GLU A 60 1.96 -10.10 -2.07
N PHE A 61 2.81 -9.28 -1.44
CA PHE A 61 3.58 -8.24 -2.11
C PHE A 61 4.98 -8.09 -1.52
N VAL A 62 5.86 -7.45 -2.30
CA VAL A 62 7.27 -7.25 -1.93
C VAL A 62 7.38 -6.44 -0.64
N ILE A 63 8.15 -6.96 0.31
CA ILE A 63 8.47 -6.29 1.56
C ILE A 63 9.75 -5.47 1.36
N LEU A 64 9.67 -4.16 1.59
CA LEU A 64 10.85 -3.32 1.60
C LEU A 64 11.51 -3.38 2.99
N PRO A 65 12.85 -3.40 3.06
CA PRO A 65 13.56 -3.76 4.29
C PRO A 65 13.33 -2.78 5.43
N ILE A 66 13.05 -1.50 5.14
CA ILE A 66 12.87 -0.45 6.16
C ILE A 66 11.58 0.35 6.02
N LEU A 67 10.64 -0.10 5.18
CA LEU A 67 9.34 0.57 5.01
C LEU A 67 8.49 0.32 6.25
N LYS A 68 8.21 1.41 6.98
CA LYS A 68 7.55 1.37 8.29
C LYS A 68 6.06 1.62 8.21
N GLU A 69 5.64 2.46 7.27
CA GLU A 69 4.25 2.90 7.17
C GLU A 69 3.82 3.02 5.72
N ILE A 70 2.64 2.49 5.43
CA ILE A 70 1.92 2.69 4.17
C ILE A 70 0.58 3.31 4.50
N ASN A 71 0.35 4.56 4.07
CA ASN A 71 -0.94 5.21 4.19
C ASN A 71 -1.88 4.73 3.09
N ILE A 72 -2.99 4.10 3.51
CA ILE A 72 -4.03 3.56 2.63
C ILE A 72 -5.39 4.22 2.89
N MET A 73 -5.42 5.34 3.60
CA MET A 73 -6.64 6.08 3.89
C MET A 73 -7.47 6.37 2.62
N ASP A 74 -8.79 6.32 2.75
CA ASP A 74 -9.75 6.66 1.69
C ASP A 74 -9.51 5.93 0.36
N SER A 75 -8.90 4.75 0.43
CA SER A 75 -8.77 3.82 -0.69
C SER A 75 -9.85 2.73 -0.64
N ASN A 76 -10.03 2.04 -1.76
CA ASN A 76 -10.93 0.90 -1.78
C ASN A 76 -10.41 -0.30 -0.95
N ILE A 77 -9.09 -0.47 -0.76
CA ILE A 77 -8.54 -1.47 0.16
C ILE A 77 -8.83 -1.10 1.62
N SER A 78 -8.77 0.19 2.01
CA SER A 78 -9.25 0.60 3.34
C SER A 78 -10.72 0.30 3.55
N THR A 79 -11.54 0.50 2.51
CA THR A 79 -12.97 0.18 2.56
C THR A 79 -13.19 -1.31 2.80
N LEU A 80 -12.51 -2.19 2.06
CA LEU A 80 -12.58 -3.64 2.26
C LEU A 80 -12.13 -4.07 3.66
N LEU A 81 -11.03 -3.48 4.17
CA LEU A 81 -10.49 -3.75 5.50
C LEU A 81 -11.38 -3.27 6.64
N ASN A 82 -12.28 -2.33 6.41
CA ASN A 82 -13.27 -1.86 7.39
C ASN A 82 -14.62 -2.58 7.28
N GLN A 83 -14.88 -3.23 6.14
CA GLN A 83 -16.14 -3.94 5.90
C GLN A 83 -15.92 -5.45 5.99
N LYS A 84 -15.48 -6.07 4.89
CA LYS A 84 -15.34 -7.52 4.74
C LYS A 84 -14.25 -8.11 5.65
N TYR A 85 -13.14 -7.38 5.83
CA TYR A 85 -11.97 -7.83 6.59
C TYR A 85 -11.76 -7.02 7.88
N LYS A 86 -12.85 -6.61 8.54
CA LYS A 86 -12.81 -5.81 9.79
C LYS A 86 -11.98 -6.44 10.91
N ASP A 87 -11.99 -7.77 11.01
CA ASP A 87 -11.29 -8.54 12.04
C ASP A 87 -9.83 -8.88 11.64
N LYS A 88 -9.43 -8.54 10.40
CA LYS A 88 -8.08 -8.80 9.88
C LYS A 88 -7.11 -7.75 10.43
N ASN A 89 -6.28 -8.16 11.39
CA ASN A 89 -5.31 -7.25 12.02
C ASN A 89 -3.95 -7.20 11.31
N LYS A 90 -3.75 -8.05 10.30
CA LYS A 90 -2.53 -8.09 9.50
C LYS A 90 -2.84 -8.25 8.02
N LEU A 91 -2.12 -7.51 7.19
CA LEU A 91 -2.11 -7.68 5.74
C LEU A 91 -0.67 -7.95 5.32
N ASN A 92 -0.43 -9.13 4.74
CA ASN A 92 0.93 -9.64 4.51
C ASN A 92 1.71 -9.66 5.84
N THR A 93 2.78 -8.87 5.99
CA THR A 93 3.57 -8.76 7.24
C THR A 93 3.31 -7.48 8.03
N TYR A 94 2.40 -6.63 7.58
CA TYR A 94 2.10 -5.35 8.21
C TYR A 94 0.87 -5.45 9.10
N ASP A 95 0.93 -4.80 10.27
CA ASP A 95 -0.24 -4.60 11.12
C ASP A 95 -1.18 -3.57 10.48
N VAL A 96 -2.48 -3.86 10.51
CA VAL A 96 -3.52 -2.95 10.02
C VAL A 96 -3.94 -2.05 11.18
N VAL A 97 -3.51 -0.79 11.14
CA VAL A 97 -3.85 0.21 12.16
C VAL A 97 -5.00 1.05 11.67
N ARG A 98 -6.09 1.04 12.46
CA ARG A 98 -7.34 1.74 12.18
C ARG A 98 -7.61 2.76 13.26
N ASP A 99 -7.83 3.99 12.85
CA ASP A 99 -8.31 5.10 13.68
C ASP A 99 -9.20 6.00 12.81
N LYS A 100 -10.06 6.81 13.45
CA LYS A 100 -11.01 7.72 12.79
C LYS A 100 -10.33 8.63 11.75
N HIS A 101 -9.06 8.96 11.97
CA HIS A 101 -8.26 9.84 11.12
C HIS A 101 -7.02 9.16 10.59
N LYS A 102 -6.93 7.82 10.63
CA LYS A 102 -5.75 7.10 10.15
C LYS A 102 -6.10 5.68 9.73
N MET A 103 -5.73 5.30 8.51
CA MET A 103 -5.75 3.90 8.10
C MET A 103 -4.44 3.55 7.40
N VAL A 104 -3.59 2.83 8.11
CA VAL A 104 -2.23 2.51 7.64
C VAL A 104 -1.91 1.03 7.81
N LEU A 105 -0.94 0.58 7.03
CA LEU A 105 -0.21 -0.66 7.24
C LEU A 105 1.13 -0.30 7.90
N SER A 106 1.40 -0.82 9.10
CA SER A 106 2.59 -0.48 9.87
C SER A 106 3.46 -1.68 10.23
N ARG A 107 4.78 -1.46 10.37
CA ARG A 107 5.76 -2.44 10.84
C ARG A 107 6.76 -1.82 11.82
#